data_AF-A0A978SDW2-F1
#
_entry.id   AF-A0A978SDW2-F1
#
_cell.length_a   1.000
_cell.length_b   1.000
_cell.length_c   1.000
_cell.angle_alpha   90.00
_cell.angle_beta   90.00
_cell.angle_gamma   90.00
#
_symmetry.space_group_name_H-M   'P 1'
#
loop_
_entity.id
_entity.type
_entity.pdbx_description
1 polymer ?
#
loop_
_entity_poly.entity_id
_entity_poly.type
_entity_poly.pdbx_seq_one_letter_code
_entity_poly.pdbx_strand_id
1 'polypeptide(L)'
;MNLSPALQRAIAQIAKSRGISPEEFIVQTLAEKVGSLEMPEAAAESFPTGLKEKDGILVFETDSLNDIDFNALIAQSRNEISWEETRL
;
A
#
# COMPACT_ATOMS: atom_id res chain seq x y z
N MET A 1 9.70 32.49 7.22
CA MET A 1 9.24 31.70 6.06
C MET A 1 7.95 32.33 5.52
N ASN A 2 7.77 32.42 4.20
CA ASN A 2 6.55 33.01 3.61
C ASN A 2 5.49 31.92 3.39
N LEU A 3 4.76 31.55 4.45
CA LEU A 3 3.69 30.55 4.42
C LEU A 3 2.33 31.25 4.35
N SER A 4 1.32 30.59 3.78
CA SER A 4 -0.04 31.14 3.76
C SER A 4 -0.56 31.40 5.19
N PRO A 5 -1.38 32.44 5.42
CA PRO A 5 -1.89 32.76 6.76
C PRO A 5 -2.71 31.63 7.40
N ALA A 6 -3.33 30.77 6.60
CA ALA A 6 -4.04 29.59 7.09
C ALA A 6 -3.06 28.52 7.60
N LEU A 7 -1.98 28.26 6.85
CA LEU A 7 -0.96 27.29 7.23
C LEU A 7 -0.18 27.74 8.48
N GLN A 8 0.14 29.03 8.60
CA GLN A 8 0.79 29.57 9.81
C GLN A 8 -0.05 29.32 11.07
N ARG A 9 -1.37 29.54 10.98
CA ARG A 9 -2.31 29.29 12.10
C ARG A 9 -2.36 27.80 12.47
N ALA A 10 -2.44 26.92 11.48
CA ALA A 10 -2.46 25.48 11.71
C ALA A 10 -1.17 25.00 12.39
N ILE A 11 0.00 25.44 11.88
CA ILE A 11 1.31 25.13 12.46
C ILE A 11 1.37 25.59 13.92
N ALA A 12 0.97 26.84 14.22
CA ALA A 12 1.01 27.36 15.58
C ALA A 12 0.10 26.57 16.55
N GLN A 13 -1.09 26.15 16.10
CA GLN A 13 -2.00 25.34 16.91
C GLN A 13 -1.43 23.94 17.21
N ILE A 14 -0.85 23.30 16.20
CA ILE A 14 -0.28 21.95 16.33
C ILE A 14 1.01 21.98 17.16
N ALA A 15 1.88 22.96 16.93
CA ALA A 15 3.10 23.14 17.72
C ALA A 15 2.77 23.36 19.20
N LYS A 16 1.77 24.22 19.47
CA LYS A 16 1.27 24.46 20.84
C LYS A 16 0.71 23.20 21.49
N SER A 17 -0.06 22.37 20.78
CA SER A 17 -0.61 21.13 21.35
C SER A 17 0.46 20.08 21.62
N ARG A 18 1.59 20.15 20.91
CA ARG A 18 2.77 19.29 21.10
C ARG A 18 3.81 19.85 22.06
N GLY A 19 3.63 21.08 22.55
CA GLY A 19 4.56 21.74 23.47
C GLY A 19 5.90 22.15 22.84
N ILE A 20 5.94 22.30 21.51
CA ILE A 20 7.16 22.65 20.74
C ILE A 20 6.99 24.01 20.04
N SER A 21 8.08 24.58 19.53
CA SER A 21 7.98 25.82 18.74
C SER A 21 7.44 25.55 17.32
N PRO A 22 6.79 26.54 16.69
CA PRO A 22 6.38 26.45 15.28
C PRO A 22 7.52 26.06 14.34
N GLU A 23 8.72 26.60 14.56
CA GLU A 23 9.92 26.33 13.78
C GLU A 23 10.38 24.88 13.95
N GLU A 24 10.38 24.38 15.18
CA GLU A 24 10.75 23.01 15.51
C GLU A 24 9.77 22.01 14.87
N PHE A 25 8.47 22.30 14.92
CA PHE A 25 7.45 21.52 14.23
C PHE A 25 7.70 21.46 12.72
N ILE A 26 8.03 22.59 12.09
CA ILE A 26 8.31 22.65 10.66
C ILE A 26 9.52 21.79 10.32
N VAL A 27 10.62 21.92 11.06
CA VAL A 27 11.85 21.13 10.83
C VAL A 27 11.57 19.64 10.99
N GLN A 28 10.90 19.24 12.06
CA GLN A 28 10.56 17.84 12.31
C GLN A 28 9.67 17.26 11.20
N THR A 29 8.63 18.00 10.82
CA THR A 29 7.69 17.58 9.77
C THR A 29 8.38 17.48 8.41
N LEU A 30 9.27 18.41 8.09
CA LEU A 30 10.06 18.36 6.86
C LEU A 30 11.05 17.19 6.88
N ALA A 31 11.73 16.95 8.00
CA ALA A 31 12.64 15.80 8.14
C ALA A 31 11.90 14.46 7.98
N GLU A 32 10.72 14.32 8.61
CA GLU A 32 9.87 13.14 8.46
C GLU A 32 9.37 12.97 7.02
N LYS A 33 8.93 14.06 6.39
CA LYS A 33 8.42 14.02 5.02
C LYS A 33 9.54 13.76 4.01
N VAL A 34 10.72 14.34 4.20
CA VAL A 34 11.91 14.04 3.39
C VAL A 34 12.30 12.59 3.58
N GLY A 35 12.40 12.07 4.80
CA GLY A 35 12.68 10.64 5.04
C GLY A 35 11.64 9.71 4.41
N SER A 36 10.36 10.10 4.40
CA SER A 36 9.28 9.35 3.72
C SER A 36 9.36 9.41 2.19
N LEU A 37 9.93 10.48 1.64
CA LEU A 37 10.13 10.66 0.19
C LEU A 37 11.47 10.09 -0.29
N GLU A 38 12.48 10.07 0.58
CA GLU A 38 13.80 9.47 0.39
C GLU A 38 13.81 7.98 0.71
N MET A 39 12.72 7.41 1.26
CA MET A 39 12.50 5.97 1.11
C MET A 39 12.59 5.71 -0.39
N PRO A 40 13.63 4.99 -0.83
CA PRO A 40 13.77 4.71 -2.23
C PRO A 40 12.53 3.95 -2.66
N GLU A 41 12.22 4.07 -3.93
CA GLU A 41 11.41 3.18 -4.75
C GLU A 41 11.55 1.67 -4.40
N ALA A 42 12.54 1.28 -3.61
CA ALA A 42 12.69 -0.01 -2.92
C ALA A 42 11.57 -0.36 -1.91
N ALA A 43 10.74 0.58 -1.46
CA ALA A 43 9.57 0.28 -0.61
C ALA A 43 8.29 -0.02 -1.41
N ALA A 44 8.38 -0.13 -2.74
CA ALA A 44 7.37 -0.86 -3.52
C ALA A 44 7.48 -2.38 -3.31
N GLU A 45 8.52 -2.86 -2.63
CA GLU A 45 8.72 -4.29 -2.31
C GLU A 45 8.27 -4.62 -0.88
N SER A 46 6.98 -4.50 -0.58
CA SER A 46 6.40 -5.29 0.53
C SER A 46 4.94 -5.69 0.34
N PHE A 47 4.46 -5.71 -0.91
CA PHE A 47 3.41 -6.67 -1.25
C PHE A 47 4.13 -7.91 -1.80
N PRO A 48 3.94 -9.10 -1.22
CA PRO A 48 4.38 -10.34 -1.86
C PRO A 48 3.40 -10.67 -3.00
N THR A 49 3.14 -9.71 -3.89
CA THR A 49 2.21 -9.88 -5.00
C THR A 49 2.88 -10.59 -6.16
N GLY A 50 4.21 -10.77 -6.17
CA GLY A 50 4.91 -11.36 -7.33
C GLY A 50 4.82 -10.48 -8.59
N LEU A 51 4.35 -9.24 -8.45
CA LEU A 51 4.18 -8.27 -9.52
C LEU A 51 5.52 -7.59 -9.81
N LYS A 52 5.97 -7.65 -11.05
CA LYS A 52 7.24 -7.12 -11.55
C LYS A 52 7.02 -6.37 -12.86
N GLU A 53 7.81 -5.36 -13.13
CA GLU A 53 7.83 -4.71 -14.45
C GLU A 53 8.81 -5.45 -15.38
N LYS A 54 8.36 -5.82 -16.58
CA LYS A 54 9.17 -6.42 -17.63
C LYS A 54 8.78 -5.83 -18.99
N ASP A 55 9.74 -5.21 -19.67
CA ASP A 55 9.56 -4.58 -20.99
C ASP A 55 8.41 -3.53 -21.03
N GLY A 56 8.23 -2.76 -19.95
CA GLY A 56 7.15 -1.77 -19.81
C GLY A 56 5.77 -2.36 -19.52
N ILE A 57 5.70 -3.65 -19.16
CA ILE A 57 4.47 -4.36 -18.82
C ILE A 57 4.56 -4.85 -17.37
N LEU A 58 3.47 -4.70 -16.62
CA LEU A 58 3.35 -5.30 -15.29
C LEU A 58 3.02 -6.80 -15.43
N VAL A 59 3.89 -7.65 -14.90
CA VAL A 59 3.85 -9.11 -15.01
C VAL A 59 3.86 -9.74 -13.62
N PHE A 60 3.08 -10.80 -13.44
CA PHE A 60 3.14 -11.65 -12.26
C PHE A 60 3.95 -12.90 -12.58
N GLU A 61 4.99 -13.19 -11.79
CA GLU A 61 5.64 -14.50 -11.83
C GLU A 61 4.78 -15.50 -11.06
N THR A 62 4.24 -16.51 -11.76
CA THR A 62 3.46 -17.59 -11.16
C THR A 62 4.15 -18.92 -11.41
N ASP A 63 3.86 -19.89 -10.55
CA ASP A 63 4.24 -21.28 -10.80
C ASP A 63 3.61 -21.78 -12.11
N SER A 64 4.26 -22.76 -12.72
CA SER A 64 3.77 -23.37 -13.95
C SER A 64 2.45 -24.10 -13.69
N LEU A 65 1.48 -23.90 -14.58
CA LEU A 65 0.18 -24.57 -14.51
C LEU A 65 0.21 -25.97 -15.15
N ASN A 66 1.39 -26.49 -15.51
CA ASN A 66 1.53 -27.76 -16.24
C ASN A 66 0.92 -28.97 -15.51
N ASP A 67 0.90 -28.93 -14.18
CA ASP A 67 0.38 -30.01 -13.33
C ASP A 67 -1.07 -29.75 -12.86
N ILE A 68 -1.74 -28.71 -13.37
CA ILE A 68 -3.12 -28.40 -12.98
C ILE A 68 -4.10 -29.18 -13.86
N ASP A 69 -4.80 -30.12 -13.24
CA ASP A 69 -5.97 -30.77 -13.85
C ASP A 69 -7.22 -29.88 -13.69
N PHE A 70 -7.46 -29.04 -14.70
CA PHE A 70 -8.63 -28.17 -14.75
C PHE A 70 -9.95 -28.95 -14.73
N ASN A 71 -10.00 -30.18 -15.24
CA ASN A 71 -11.23 -30.98 -15.22
C ASN A 71 -11.57 -31.43 -13.79
N ALA A 72 -10.56 -31.81 -13.01
CA ALA A 72 -10.72 -32.13 -11.60
C ALA A 72 -11.20 -30.91 -10.80
N LEU A 73 -10.64 -29.72 -11.04
CA LEU A 73 -11.06 -28.48 -10.38
C LEU A 73 -12.52 -28.11 -10.72
N ILE A 74 -12.92 -28.23 -11.98
CA ILE A 74 -14.31 -27.98 -12.40
C ILE A 74 -15.28 -28.98 -11.76
N ALA A 75 -14.89 -30.26 -11.68
CA ALA A 75 -15.69 -31.29 -11.03
C ALA A 75 -15.83 -31.03 -9.52
N GLN A 76 -14.76 -30.61 -8.84
CA GLN A 76 -14.80 -30.21 -7.43
C GLN A 76 -15.74 -29.03 -7.21
N SER A 77 -15.63 -27.96 -8.01
CA SER A 77 -16.47 -26.77 -7.88
C SER A 77 -17.97 -27.10 -8.02
N ARG A 78 -18.34 -28.00 -8.93
CA ARG A 78 -19.73 -28.45 -9.10
C ARG A 78 -20.25 -29.24 -7.90
N ASN A 79 -19.39 -30.02 -7.24
CA ASN A 79 -19.76 -30.72 -6.01
C ASN A 79 -19.89 -29.76 -4.82
N GLU A 80 -19.05 -28.71 -4.74
CA GLU A 80 -19.15 -27.69 -3.70
C GLU A 80 -20.46 -26.89 -3.80
N ILE A 81 -20.90 -26.55 -5.02
CA ILE A 81 -22.20 -25.88 -5.25
C ILE A 81 -23.37 -26.75 -4.76
N SER A 82 -23.31 -28.08 -4.89
CA SER A 82 -24.41 -28.96 -4.44
C SER A 82 -24.58 -29.00 -2.91
N TRP A 83 -23.53 -28.67 -2.14
CA TRP A 83 -23.59 -28.62 -0.68
C TRP A 83 -24.16 -27.30 -0.15
N GLU A 84 -24.09 -26.21 -0.92
CA GLU A 84 -24.72 -24.94 -0.57
C GLU A 84 -26.23 -24.94 -0.89
N GLU A 85 -26.65 -25.69 -1.92
CA GLU A 85 -28.06 -25.79 -2.34
C GLU A 85 -28.90 -26.67 -1.40
N THR A 86 -28.29 -27.51 -0.57
CA THR A 86 -28.96 -28.33 0.45
C THR A 86 -29.16 -27.63 1.80
N ARG A 87 -28.73 -26.36 1.92
CA ARG A 87 -28.78 -25.58 3.16
C ARG A 87 -29.77 -24.40 3.15
N LEU A 88 -30.56 -24.28 2.08
CA LEU A 88 -31.66 -23.31 1.92
C LEU A 88 -33.03 -23.95 2.15
#